data_AF-A0A2V6QA95-F1
#
_entry.id   AF-A0A2V6QA95-F1
#
_cell.length_a   1.000
_cell.length_b   1.000
_cell.length_c   1.000
_cell.angle_alpha   90.00
_cell.angle_beta   90.00
_cell.angle_gamma   90.00
#
_symmetry.space_group_name_H-M   'P 1'
#
loop_
_entity.id
_entity.type
_entity.pdbx_description
1 polymer ?
#
loop_
_entity_poly.entity_id
_entity_poly.type
_entity_poly.pdbx_seq_one_letter_code
_entity_poly.pdbx_strand_id
1 'polypeptide(L)' 'MARELRCADLMPGCNFVAQGKDDSEVMKKAAEHAKSVHKMAAISMDVEKKARAAIRDAGA' A
#
# COMPACT_ATOMS: atom_id res chain seq x y z
N MET A 1 -11.44 -5.30 12.21
CA MET A 1 -10.15 -5.67 11.60
C MET A 1 -9.88 -4.66 10.51
N ALA A 2 -9.37 -3.49 10.91
CA ALA A 2 -8.92 -2.49 9.94
C ALA A 2 -7.70 -3.08 9.22
N ARG A 3 -7.49 -2.78 7.94
CA ARG A 3 -6.36 -3.28 7.16
C ARG A 3 -5.33 -2.16 7.02
N GLU A 4 -4.05 -2.49 7.05
CA GLU A 4 -2.95 -1.55 6.77
C GLU A 4 -1.90 -2.12 5.81
N LEU A 5 -1.30 -1.23 5.02
CA LEU A 5 -0.10 -1.48 4.22
C LEU A 5 0.94 -0.44 4.58
N ARG A 6 2.16 -0.87 4.94
CA ARG A 6 3.29 0.03 5.12
C ARG A 6 4.11 0.05 3.84
N CYS A 7 4.26 1.21 3.24
CA CYS A 7 5.07 1.34 2.03
C CYS A 7 6.54 0.98 2.27
N ALA A 8 7.04 1.08 3.51
CA ALA A 8 8.38 0.64 3.89
C ALA A 8 8.64 -0.85 3.60
N ASP A 9 7.61 -1.70 3.62
CA ASP A 9 7.75 -3.14 3.30
C ASP A 9 8.00 -3.39 1.81
N LEU A 10 7.62 -2.44 0.96
CA LEU A 10 7.74 -2.50 -0.50
C LEU A 10 8.89 -1.66 -1.03
N MET A 11 9.06 -0.47 -0.45
CA MET A 11 10.01 0.54 -0.84
C MET A 11 10.72 1.08 0.41
N PRO A 12 11.94 0.60 0.68
CA PRO A 12 12.76 1.11 1.76
C PRO A 12 12.90 2.63 1.68
N GLY A 13 12.67 3.32 2.81
CA GLY A 13 12.73 4.78 2.90
C GLY A 13 11.39 5.50 2.72
N CYS A 14 10.31 4.81 2.37
CA CYS A 14 8.97 5.39 2.38
C CYS A 14 8.22 5.09 3.68
N ASN A 15 7.91 6.13 4.46
CA ASN A 15 7.26 6.00 5.77
C ASN A 15 5.71 6.09 5.72
N PHE A 16 5.13 6.03 4.52
CA PHE A 16 3.68 6.10 4.33
C PHE A 16 3.02 4.79 4.77
N VAL A 17 1.87 4.91 5.45
CA VAL A 17 1.01 3.79 5.83
C VAL A 17 -0.38 4.03 5.27
N ALA A 18 -0.85 3.15 4.41
CA ALA A 18 -2.22 3.15 3.92
C ALA A 18 -3.09 2.32 4.87
N GLN A 19 -4.13 2.91 5.44
CA GLN A 19 -5.09 2.22 6.31
C GLN A 19 -6.50 2.28 5.74
N GLY A 20 -7.26 1.20 5.87
CA GLY A 20 -8.60 1.06 5.31
C GLY A 20 -9.46 0.04 6.06
N LYS A 21 -10.72 -0.06 5.68
CA LYS A 21 -11.66 -1.04 6.26
C LYS A 21 -11.41 -2.46 5.70
N ASP A 22 -10.84 -2.52 4.52
CA ASP A 22 -10.62 -3.69 3.70
C ASP A 22 -9.43 -3.46 2.76
N ASP A 23 -8.96 -4.53 2.12
CA ASP A 23 -7.75 -4.49 1.29
C ASP A 23 -7.91 -3.58 0.06
N SER A 24 -9.14 -3.43 -0.44
CA SER A 24 -9.44 -2.57 -1.58
C SER A 24 -9.24 -1.10 -1.23
N GLU A 25 -9.74 -0.65 -0.06
CA GLU A 25 -9.51 0.70 0.43
C GLU A 25 -8.03 1.00 0.69
N VAL A 26 -7.29 0.04 1.25
CA VAL A 26 -5.85 0.16 1.46
C VAL A 26 -5.12 0.29 0.12
N MET A 27 -5.45 -0.55 -0.85
CA MET A 27 -4.87 -0.55 -2.20
C MET A 27 -5.12 0.76 -2.93
N LYS A 28 -6.33 1.29 -2.86
CA LYS A 28 -6.67 2.57 -3.49
C LYS A 28 -5.80 3.70 -2.95
N LYS A 29 -5.67 3.80 -1.62
CA LYS A 29 -4.82 4.80 -0.97
C LYS A 29 -3.34 4.64 -1.32
N ALA A 30 -2.86 3.39 -1.37
CA ALA A 30 -1.49 3.10 -1.79
C ALA A 30 -1.22 3.48 -3.25
N ALA A 31 -2.19 3.26 -4.14
CA ALA A 31 -2.09 3.65 -5.55
C ALA A 31 -2.06 5.17 -5.75
N GLU A 32 -2.91 5.91 -5.03
CA GLU A 32 -2.90 7.38 -5.04
C GLU A 32 -1.57 7.93 -4.53
N HIS A 33 -1.04 7.33 -3.47
CA HIS A 33 0.28 7.66 -2.92
C HIS A 33 1.40 7.39 -3.93
N ALA A 34 1.45 6.20 -4.52
CA ALA A 34 2.46 5.83 -5.52
C ALA A 34 2.45 6.78 -6.73
N LYS A 35 1.27 7.18 -7.19
CA LYS A 35 1.11 8.15 -8.28
C LYS A 35 1.61 9.54 -7.90
N SER A 36 1.32 10.01 -6.68
CA SER A 36 1.60 11.39 -6.27
C SER A 36 3.04 11.60 -5.81
N VAL A 37 3.55 10.68 -4.97
CA VAL A 37 4.85 10.77 -4.31
C VAL A 37 5.95 10.14 -5.17
N HIS A 38 5.70 8.94 -5.70
CA HIS A 38 6.70 8.18 -6.47
C HIS A 38 6.59 8.41 -7.98
N LYS A 39 5.65 9.26 -8.42
CA LYS A 39 5.36 9.53 -9.84
C LYS A 39 5.15 8.26 -10.67
N MET A 40 4.66 7.20 -10.02
CA MET A 40 4.34 5.96 -10.71
C MET A 40 3.04 6.16 -11.50
N ALA A 41 3.16 6.28 -12.83
CA ALA A 41 2.00 6.44 -13.70
C ALA A 41 1.05 5.23 -13.63
N ALA A 42 1.60 4.04 -13.36
CA ALA A 42 0.86 2.83 -13.11
C ALA A 42 1.61 1.94 -12.10
N ILE A 43 0.86 1.19 -11.28
CA ILE A 43 1.42 0.13 -10.46
C ILE A 43 1.54 -1.12 -11.33
N SER A 44 2.76 -1.65 -11.48
CA SER A 44 2.99 -2.92 -12.17
C SER A 44 2.37 -4.09 -11.42
N MET A 45 1.98 -5.16 -12.13
CA MET A 45 1.35 -6.34 -11.52
C MET A 45 2.18 -6.98 -10.39
N ASP A 46 3.52 -6.95 -10.49
CA ASP A 46 4.42 -7.43 -9.43
C ASP A 46 4.29 -6.60 -8.14
N VAL A 47 4.35 -5.28 -8.27
CA VAL A 47 4.20 -4.34 -7.14
C VAL A 47 2.80 -4.48 -6.53
N GLU A 48 1.79 -4.66 -7.35
CA GLU A 48 0.41 -4.86 -6.91
C GLU A 48 0.24 -6.16 -6.09
N LYS A 49 0.84 -7.26 -6.56
CA LYS A 49 0.86 -8.55 -5.84
C LYS A 49 1.60 -8.45 -4.52
N LYS A 50 2.79 -7.86 -4.52
CA LYS A 50 3.60 -7.66 -3.30
C LYS A 50 2.85 -6.77 -2.31
N ALA A 51 2.23 -5.70 -2.79
CA ALA A 51 1.49 -4.79 -1.93
C ALA A 51 0.30 -5.51 -1.29
N ARG A 52 -0.43 -6.36 -2.01
CA ARG A 52 -1.55 -7.12 -1.42
C ARG A 52 -1.07 -8.14 -0.41
N ALA A 53 0.04 -8.81 -0.67
CA ALA A 53 0.65 -9.76 0.26
C ALA A 53 1.18 -9.08 1.54
N ALA A 54 1.53 -7.80 1.48
CA ALA A 54 2.01 -7.01 2.61
C ALA A 54 0.88 -6.34 3.43
N ILE A 55 -0.37 -6.41 2.97
CA ILE A 55 -1.51 -5.91 3.75
C ILE A 55 -1.70 -6.81 4.98
N ARG A 56 -1.81 -6.18 6.15
CA ARG A 56 -1.99 -6.83 7.45
C ARG A 56 -3.12 -6.20 8.24
N ASP A 57 -3.54 -6.83 9.33
CA ASP A 57 -4.49 -6.20 10.25
C ASP A 57 -3.84 -5.03 10.98
N ALA A 58 -4.51 -3.89 11.00
CA ALA A 58 -4.18 -2.70 11.75
C ALA A 58 -4.67 -2.88 13.19
N GLY A 59 -3.87 -3.57 14.01
CA GLY A 59 -4.25 -3.89 15.38
C GLY A 59 -3.48 -5.01 16.08
N ALA A 60 -2.45 -5.61 15.45
CA ALA A 60 -1.57 -6.59 16.08
C ALA A 60 -0.29 -5.93 16.63
#